data_AF-A0A252BYE0-F1
#
_entry.id   AF-A0A252BYE0-F1
#
_cell.length_a   1.000
_cell.length_b   1.000
_cell.length_c   1.000
_cell.angle_alpha   90.00
_cell.angle_beta   90.00
_cell.angle_gamma   90.00
#
_symmetry.space_group_name_H-M   'P 1'
#
loop_
_entity.id
_entity.type
_entity.pdbx_description
1 polymer ?
#
loop_
_entity_poly.entity_id
_entity_poly.type
_entity_poly.pdbx_seq_one_letter_code
_entity_poly.pdbx_strand_id
1 'polypeptide(L)'
;MTDQTALDAVKAAYPSQYYGTIVDGKIQSFMDVWNGLDIAGAPVNVLTLGAASTMAALTSGQWELAQVPSVSGMLNVFTSGTAIQYGSRFYCDSNSPCSVYDMWGFLSVTGEPSESTLHAITASEYADRQKNPRSQYFDTSTNTLQDYTPAPVAVPLKTQAATAQAWIQQQANLAAAMGEAFTADMKAYVKAVNAIASGADTTSTALPAQPADILTS
;
A
#
# COMPACT_ATOMS: atom_id res chain seq x y z
N MET A 1 -45.63 10.28 26.64
CA MET A 1 -45.08 11.62 26.29
C MET A 1 -43.80 11.96 27.06
N THR A 2 -43.13 11.00 27.69
CA THR A 2 -41.96 11.22 28.56
C THR A 2 -40.62 10.90 27.88
N ASP A 3 -40.59 9.90 26.99
CA ASP A 3 -39.33 9.41 26.40
C ASP A 3 -38.75 10.35 25.34
N GLN A 4 -39.61 11.04 24.58
CA GLN A 4 -39.16 12.02 23.59
C GLN A 4 -38.45 13.20 24.27
N THR A 5 -39.02 13.72 25.36
CA THR A 5 -38.44 14.84 26.12
C THR A 5 -37.10 14.44 26.77
N ALA A 6 -36.98 13.19 27.24
CA ALA A 6 -35.72 12.69 27.80
C ALA A 6 -34.64 12.53 26.72
N LEU A 7 -34.98 11.96 25.56
CA LEU A 7 -34.06 11.83 24.44
C LEU A 7 -33.62 13.20 23.89
N ASP A 8 -34.53 14.17 23.80
CA ASP A 8 -34.22 15.53 23.37
C ASP A 8 -33.24 16.22 24.33
N ALA A 9 -33.39 15.99 25.65
CA ALA A 9 -32.43 16.48 26.65
C ALA A 9 -31.05 15.82 26.51
N VAL A 10 -30.99 14.52 26.22
CA VAL A 10 -29.73 13.81 25.94
C VAL A 10 -29.05 14.39 24.71
N LYS A 11 -29.78 14.56 23.59
CA LYS A 11 -29.24 15.15 22.36
C LYS A 11 -28.75 16.58 22.54
N ALA A 12 -29.39 17.35 23.41
CA ALA A 12 -28.93 18.70 23.75
C ALA A 12 -27.60 18.69 24.54
N ALA A 13 -27.41 17.72 25.44
CA ALA A 13 -26.17 17.56 26.20
C ALA A 13 -25.05 16.89 25.38
N TYR A 14 -25.41 16.03 24.44
CA TYR A 14 -24.53 15.24 23.58
C TYR A 14 -24.89 15.43 22.10
N PRO A 15 -24.33 16.47 21.45
CA PRO A 15 -24.66 16.80 20.05
C PRO A 15 -24.30 15.71 19.03
N SER A 16 -23.38 14.81 19.35
CA SER A 16 -23.07 13.63 18.55
C SER A 16 -23.75 12.38 19.11
N GLN A 17 -24.00 11.38 18.27
CA GLN A 17 -24.57 10.10 18.74
C GLN A 17 -23.53 9.23 19.43
N TYR A 18 -22.29 9.27 18.95
CA TYR A 18 -21.24 8.37 19.38
C TYR A 18 -20.15 9.12 20.13
N TYR A 19 -19.79 8.61 21.30
CA TYR A 19 -18.73 9.17 22.12
C TYR A 19 -17.81 8.09 22.67
N GLY A 20 -16.58 8.51 22.94
CA GLY A 20 -15.55 7.75 23.63
C GLY A 20 -15.13 8.43 24.93
N THR A 21 -15.11 7.69 26.04
CA THR A 21 -14.45 8.17 27.27
C THR A 21 -12.95 8.11 27.09
N ILE A 22 -12.23 9.15 27.53
CA ILE A 22 -10.78 9.26 27.32
C ILE A 22 -10.04 8.96 28.62
N VAL A 23 -9.08 8.04 28.57
CA VAL A 23 -8.14 7.71 29.65
C VAL A 23 -6.74 7.63 29.04
N ASP A 24 -5.78 8.32 29.64
CA ASP A 24 -4.37 8.33 29.20
C ASP A 24 -4.18 8.61 27.69
N GLY A 25 -4.98 9.53 27.15
CA GLY A 25 -4.92 9.94 25.74
C GLY A 25 -5.50 8.91 24.76
N LYS A 26 -6.25 7.91 25.23
CA LYS A 26 -6.91 6.89 24.41
C LYS A 26 -8.39 6.79 24.76
N ILE A 27 -9.21 6.40 23.79
CA ILE A 27 -10.60 6.01 24.07
C ILE A 27 -10.60 4.68 24.82
N GLN A 28 -11.20 4.66 26.01
CA GLN A 28 -11.31 3.49 26.88
C GLN A 28 -12.67 2.79 26.74
N SER A 29 -13.74 3.53 26.46
CA SER A 29 -15.08 2.98 26.28
C SER A 29 -15.81 3.72 25.19
N PHE A 30 -16.52 2.98 24.35
CA PHE A 30 -17.27 3.48 23.20
C PHE A 30 -18.76 3.34 23.50
N MET A 31 -19.53 4.39 23.22
CA MET A 31 -20.95 4.45 23.55
C MET A 31 -21.77 5.20 22.50
N ASP A 32 -22.94 4.63 22.20
CA ASP A 32 -24.07 5.29 21.56
C ASP A 32 -24.90 5.95 22.66
N VAL A 33 -24.64 7.24 22.90
CA VAL A 33 -25.24 7.96 24.03
C VAL A 33 -26.70 8.32 23.78
N TRP A 34 -27.16 8.34 22.53
CA TRP A 34 -28.56 8.59 22.21
C TRP A 34 -29.44 7.37 22.49
N ASN A 35 -28.89 6.16 22.26
CA ASN A 35 -29.58 4.91 22.57
C ASN A 35 -29.24 4.35 23.96
N GLY A 36 -28.24 4.93 24.65
CA GLY A 36 -27.79 4.47 25.95
C GLY A 36 -27.18 3.08 25.90
N LEU A 37 -26.35 2.81 24.89
CA LEU A 37 -25.70 1.51 24.66
C LEU A 37 -24.19 1.69 24.54
N ASP A 38 -23.42 0.68 24.96
CA ASP A 38 -22.01 0.58 24.62
C ASP A 38 -21.82 -0.07 23.23
N ILE A 39 -20.57 -0.19 22.79
CA ILE A 39 -20.23 -0.80 21.50
C ILE A 39 -20.56 -2.30 21.40
N ALA A 40 -20.75 -2.98 22.53
CA ALA A 40 -21.21 -4.36 22.58
C ALA A 40 -22.75 -4.47 22.64
N GLY A 41 -23.46 -3.34 22.68
CA GLY A 41 -24.91 -3.27 22.81
C GLY A 41 -25.41 -3.43 24.26
N ALA A 42 -24.53 -3.33 25.26
CA ALA A 42 -24.94 -3.37 26.66
C ALA A 42 -25.46 -1.99 27.12
N PRO A 43 -26.45 -1.92 28.03
CA PRO A 43 -26.97 -0.65 28.52
C PRO A 43 -25.92 0.21 29.23
N VAL A 44 -25.91 1.50 28.94
CA VAL A 44 -25.08 2.55 29.55
C VAL A 44 -25.98 3.57 30.24
N ASN A 45 -25.65 3.91 31.49
CA ASN A 45 -26.33 5.00 32.19
C ASN A 45 -25.76 6.36 31.76
N VAL A 46 -26.37 6.96 30.74
CA VAL A 46 -25.99 8.25 30.15
C VAL A 46 -25.94 9.39 31.19
N LEU A 47 -26.71 9.31 32.28
CA LEU A 47 -26.73 10.34 33.34
C LEU A 47 -25.47 10.35 34.21
N THR A 48 -24.65 9.30 34.13
CA THR A 48 -23.39 9.19 34.88
C THR A 48 -22.17 9.56 34.04
N LEU A 49 -22.37 9.86 32.76
CA LEU A 49 -21.30 10.25 31.86
C LEU A 49 -20.83 11.68 32.15
N GLY A 50 -19.56 11.94 31.89
CA GLY A 50 -19.00 13.28 31.94
C GLY A 50 -19.55 14.19 30.84
N ALA A 51 -19.25 15.48 30.91
CA ALA A 51 -19.67 16.43 29.89
C ALA A 51 -19.14 16.03 28.50
N ALA A 52 -19.93 16.21 27.45
CA ALA A 52 -19.52 15.91 26.08
C ALA A 52 -18.20 16.62 25.67
N SER A 53 -17.91 17.79 26.25
CA SER A 53 -16.67 18.54 26.03
C SER A 53 -15.40 17.86 26.55
N THR A 54 -15.52 16.82 27.38
CA THR A 54 -14.38 16.04 27.90
C THR A 54 -14.28 14.65 27.26
N MET A 55 -15.11 14.35 26.27
CA MET A 55 -15.16 13.07 25.57
C MET A 55 -14.77 13.24 24.10
N ALA A 56 -14.31 12.17 23.46
CA ALA A 56 -14.07 12.16 22.04
C ALA A 56 -15.40 11.93 21.32
N ALA A 57 -15.83 12.84 20.44
CA ALA A 57 -16.96 12.58 19.55
C ALA A 57 -16.51 11.73 18.37
N LEU A 58 -17.28 10.70 18.03
CA LEU A 58 -17.03 9.84 16.88
C LEU A 58 -18.03 10.15 15.76
N THR A 59 -17.57 10.09 14.52
CA THR A 59 -18.47 9.98 13.36
C THR A 59 -19.09 8.58 13.30
N SER A 60 -20.16 8.40 12.53
CA SER A 60 -20.72 7.07 12.26
C SER A 60 -19.69 6.12 11.62
N GLY A 61 -18.87 6.63 10.69
CA GLY A 61 -17.79 5.84 10.09
C GLY A 61 -16.74 5.39 11.11
N GLN A 62 -16.37 6.25 12.07
CA GLN A 62 -15.45 5.87 13.15
C GLN A 62 -16.07 4.86 14.12
N TRP A 63 -17.37 4.98 14.40
CA TRP A 63 -18.12 3.99 15.18
C TRP A 63 -18.16 2.61 14.51
N GLU A 64 -18.40 2.58 13.19
CA GLU A 64 -18.34 1.35 12.40
C GLU A 64 -16.93 0.77 12.37
N LEU A 65 -15.90 1.61 12.19
CA LEU A 65 -14.51 1.17 12.23
C LEU A 65 -14.13 0.61 13.61
N ALA A 66 -14.63 1.16 14.72
CA ALA A 66 -14.33 0.64 16.06
C ALA A 66 -14.89 -0.78 16.29
N GLN A 67 -15.93 -1.18 15.55
CA GLN A 67 -16.51 -2.52 15.60
C GLN A 67 -15.74 -3.54 14.73
N VAL A 68 -14.88 -3.09 13.82
CA VAL A 68 -14.06 -3.98 12.99
C VAL A 68 -12.95 -4.59 13.88
N PRO A 69 -12.81 -5.92 13.99
CA PRO A 69 -11.73 -6.51 14.77
C PRO A 69 -10.36 -6.12 14.22
N SER A 70 -9.45 -5.71 15.10
CA SER A 70 -8.04 -5.50 14.73
C SER A 70 -7.32 -6.82 14.53
N VAL A 71 -6.43 -6.86 13.54
CA VAL A 71 -5.53 -8.01 13.31
C VAL A 71 -4.60 -8.23 14.50
N SER A 72 -4.21 -7.16 15.22
CA SER A 72 -3.40 -7.28 16.43
C SER A 72 -4.21 -7.73 17.65
N GLY A 73 -5.54 -7.81 17.55
CA GLY A 73 -6.45 -8.04 18.66
C GLY A 73 -6.63 -6.83 19.60
N MET A 74 -5.95 -5.72 19.31
CA MET A 74 -6.02 -4.50 20.12
C MET A 74 -6.81 -3.40 19.44
N LEU A 75 -7.56 -2.62 20.22
CA LEU A 75 -8.26 -1.41 19.78
C LEU A 75 -7.83 -0.24 20.66
N ASN A 76 -6.81 0.50 20.21
CA ASN A 76 -6.27 1.69 20.83
C ASN A 76 -6.59 2.90 19.96
N VAL A 77 -7.70 3.59 20.22
CA VAL A 77 -8.03 4.82 19.49
C VAL A 77 -7.40 6.00 20.20
N PHE A 78 -6.32 6.53 19.63
CA PHE A 78 -5.53 7.62 20.21
C PHE A 78 -6.24 8.97 20.03
N THR A 79 -6.01 9.88 20.97
CA THR A 79 -6.63 11.21 21.00
C THR A 79 -5.61 12.29 21.36
N SER A 80 -5.79 13.48 20.78
CA SER A 80 -5.14 14.71 21.22
C SER A 80 -6.20 15.65 21.78
N GLY A 81 -6.26 15.77 23.10
CA GLY A 81 -7.44 16.33 23.77
C GLY A 81 -8.66 15.46 23.49
N THR A 82 -9.70 16.01 22.87
CA THR A 82 -10.90 15.26 22.45
C THR A 82 -10.89 14.87 20.97
N ALA A 83 -9.88 15.28 20.20
CA ALA A 83 -9.77 14.97 18.78
C ALA A 83 -9.15 13.58 18.59
N ILE A 84 -9.79 12.74 17.79
CA ILE A 84 -9.26 11.42 17.43
C ILE A 84 -8.08 11.59 16.48
N GLN A 85 -7.00 10.87 16.74
CA GLN A 85 -5.85 10.75 15.84
C GLN A 85 -6.02 9.52 14.95
N TYR A 86 -5.57 9.62 13.70
CA TYR A 86 -5.69 8.55 12.72
C TYR A 86 -7.15 8.13 12.55
N GLY A 87 -8.02 9.10 12.27
CA GLY A 87 -9.48 8.94 12.29
C GLY A 87 -10.03 7.91 11.29
N SER A 88 -9.30 7.62 10.22
CA SER A 88 -9.66 6.60 9.22
C SER A 88 -9.22 5.20 9.61
N ARG A 89 -8.45 5.05 10.70
CA ARG A 89 -7.85 3.81 11.24
C ARG A 89 -6.85 3.12 10.31
N PHE A 90 -7.22 2.85 9.07
CA PHE A 90 -6.40 2.13 8.11
C PHE A 90 -5.74 3.11 7.15
N TYR A 91 -4.43 2.95 6.99
CA TYR A 91 -3.61 3.85 6.19
C TYR A 91 -2.58 3.10 5.37
N CYS A 92 -2.07 3.75 4.33
CA CYS A 92 -0.83 3.39 3.67
C CYS A 92 0.10 4.59 3.53
N ASP A 93 1.41 4.35 3.50
CA ASP A 93 2.40 5.41 3.26
C ASP A 93 2.49 5.77 1.76
N SER A 94 3.23 6.84 1.44
CA SER A 94 3.43 7.28 0.06
C SER A 94 4.52 6.50 -0.70
N ASN A 95 5.04 5.39 -0.16
CA ASN A 95 6.06 4.59 -0.83
C ASN A 95 5.45 3.74 -1.96
N SER A 96 6.29 3.23 -2.86
CA SER A 96 5.90 2.30 -3.92
C SER A 96 6.90 1.15 -3.98
N PRO A 97 6.60 -0.03 -3.42
CA PRO A 97 5.35 -0.38 -2.75
C PRO A 97 5.15 0.33 -1.40
N CYS A 98 3.90 0.56 -1.02
CA CYS A 98 3.51 1.20 0.23
C CYS A 98 3.44 0.21 1.40
N SER A 99 3.79 0.68 2.59
CA SER A 99 3.49 0.00 3.85
C SER A 99 2.04 0.28 4.25
N VAL A 100 1.34 -0.71 4.81
CA VAL A 100 -0.04 -0.55 5.32
C VAL A 100 -0.10 -0.65 6.84
N TYR A 101 -1.00 0.11 7.43
CA TYR A 101 -1.10 0.30 8.88
C TYR A 101 -2.56 0.19 9.34
N ASP A 102 -2.80 -0.55 10.42
CA ASP A 102 -3.97 -0.38 11.29
C ASP A 102 -3.54 0.48 12.47
N MET A 103 -3.71 1.81 12.37
CA MET A 103 -3.22 2.77 13.36
C MET A 103 -3.88 2.61 14.73
N TRP A 104 -5.09 2.05 14.78
CA TRP A 104 -5.75 1.74 16.06
C TRP A 104 -5.30 0.39 16.63
N GLY A 105 -4.60 -0.43 15.84
CA GLY A 105 -4.01 -1.69 16.28
C GLY A 105 -2.69 -1.55 17.03
N PHE A 106 -2.08 -0.35 17.07
CA PHE A 106 -0.80 -0.12 17.73
C PHE A 106 -0.92 0.07 19.24
N LEU A 107 0.16 -0.23 19.97
CA LEU A 107 0.27 0.08 21.41
C LEU A 107 0.52 1.58 21.67
N SER A 108 1.23 2.23 20.75
CA SER A 108 1.57 3.65 20.76
C SER A 108 1.69 4.15 19.31
N VAL A 109 1.40 5.43 19.09
CA VAL A 109 1.65 6.13 17.82
C VAL A 109 2.95 6.96 17.85
N THR A 110 3.72 6.89 18.94
CA THR A 110 5.02 7.57 19.04
C THR A 110 6.00 6.98 18.02
N GLY A 111 6.50 7.83 17.11
CA GLY A 111 7.44 7.42 16.06
C GLY A 111 6.76 6.94 14.78
N GLU A 112 5.43 6.84 14.76
CA GLU A 112 4.68 6.53 13.55
C GLU A 112 4.63 7.74 12.60
N PRO A 113 4.44 7.51 11.28
CA PRO A 113 4.28 8.59 10.31
C PRO A 113 3.12 9.52 10.69
N SER A 114 3.27 10.82 10.41
CA SER A 114 2.19 11.78 10.61
C SER A 114 0.96 11.38 9.79
N GLU A 115 -0.23 11.49 10.36
CA GLU A 115 -1.51 11.23 9.65
C GLU A 115 -1.60 12.02 8.33
N SER A 116 -1.06 13.24 8.30
CA SER A 116 -1.02 14.09 7.10
C SER A 116 -0.14 13.57 5.95
N THR A 117 0.74 12.61 6.22
CA THR A 117 1.64 11.98 5.23
C THR A 117 1.14 10.61 4.78
N LEU A 118 0.02 10.17 5.33
CA LEU A 118 -0.57 8.87 5.04
C LEU A 118 -1.80 9.03 4.16
N HIS A 119 -2.10 7.99 3.39
CA HIS A 119 -3.31 7.89 2.61
C HIS A 119 -4.28 6.92 3.29
N ALA A 120 -5.48 7.40 3.59
CA ALA A 120 -6.54 6.57 4.16
C ALA A 120 -6.95 5.48 3.17
N ILE A 121 -7.08 4.25 3.65
CA ILE A 121 -7.59 3.10 2.88
C ILE A 121 -8.82 2.53 3.58
N THR A 122 -9.63 1.79 2.85
CA THR A 122 -10.82 1.15 3.39
C THR A 122 -10.46 -0.06 4.26
N ALA A 123 -11.36 -0.42 5.18
CA ALA A 123 -11.24 -1.66 5.96
C ALA A 123 -11.16 -2.91 5.05
N SER A 124 -11.88 -2.89 3.92
CA SER A 124 -11.83 -3.96 2.92
C SER A 124 -10.48 -4.06 2.22
N GLU A 125 -9.88 -2.94 1.81
CA GLU A 125 -8.54 -2.93 1.19
C GLU A 125 -7.47 -3.43 2.17
N TYR A 126 -7.52 -2.97 3.43
CA TYR A 126 -6.62 -3.47 4.46
C TYR A 126 -6.81 -4.99 4.68
N ALA A 127 -8.06 -5.45 4.85
CA ALA A 127 -8.34 -6.87 5.06
C ALA A 127 -7.93 -7.74 3.87
N ASP A 128 -8.12 -7.26 2.63
CA ASP A 128 -7.65 -7.94 1.42
C ASP A 128 -6.11 -8.04 1.42
N ARG A 129 -5.41 -6.95 1.74
CA ARG A 129 -3.95 -6.92 1.82
C ARG A 129 -3.36 -7.87 2.87
N GLN A 130 -4.09 -8.11 3.97
CA GLN A 130 -3.71 -9.07 5.01
C GLN A 130 -3.93 -10.52 4.56
N LYS A 131 -5.01 -10.79 3.80
CA LYS A 131 -5.30 -12.13 3.25
C LYS A 131 -4.43 -12.46 2.04
N ASN A 132 -4.10 -11.46 1.24
CA ASN A 132 -3.38 -11.57 -0.03
C ASN A 132 -2.12 -10.69 0.00
N PRO A 133 -1.01 -11.16 0.60
CA PRO A 133 0.20 -10.36 0.70
C PRO A 133 0.80 -10.07 -0.67
N ARG A 134 0.66 -8.83 -1.15
CA ARG A 134 1.18 -8.38 -2.45
C ARG A 134 1.74 -6.96 -2.37
N SER A 135 2.72 -6.66 -3.22
CA SER A 135 3.25 -5.31 -3.33
C SER A 135 2.18 -4.41 -3.96
N GLN A 136 1.79 -3.36 -3.26
CA GLN A 136 0.78 -2.40 -3.72
C GLN A 136 1.30 -0.97 -3.52
N TYR A 137 0.67 0.00 -4.15
CA TYR A 137 0.87 1.42 -3.91
C TYR A 137 -0.49 2.11 -3.83
N PHE A 138 -0.53 3.32 -3.26
CA PHE A 138 -1.74 4.13 -3.28
C PHE A 138 -1.83 4.92 -4.58
N ASP A 139 -2.86 4.68 -5.38
CA ASP A 139 -3.13 5.46 -6.57
C ASP A 139 -3.97 6.68 -6.18
N THR A 140 -3.35 7.86 -6.22
CA THR A 140 -3.99 9.14 -5.89
C THR A 140 -5.05 9.58 -6.91
N SER A 141 -5.06 8.99 -8.11
CA SER A 141 -6.06 9.30 -9.15
C SER A 141 -7.38 8.55 -8.91
N THR A 142 -7.30 7.31 -8.44
CA THR A 142 -8.48 6.49 -8.10
C THR A 142 -8.81 6.51 -6.62
N ASN A 143 -7.89 7.00 -5.78
CA ASN A 143 -7.97 7.00 -4.32
C ASN A 143 -8.16 5.59 -3.74
N THR A 144 -7.42 4.61 -4.27
CA THR A 144 -7.48 3.20 -3.88
C THR A 144 -6.10 2.54 -3.93
N LEU A 145 -5.93 1.39 -3.27
CA LEU A 145 -4.74 0.56 -3.44
C LEU A 145 -4.72 -0.11 -4.83
N GLN A 146 -3.57 -0.09 -5.49
CA GLN A 146 -3.31 -0.75 -6.76
C GLN A 146 -2.08 -1.66 -6.67
N ASP A 147 -2.04 -2.71 -7.49
CA ASP A 147 -0.91 -3.64 -7.50
C ASP A 147 0.34 -2.99 -8.11
N TYR A 148 1.44 -3.08 -7.39
CA TYR A 148 2.73 -2.57 -7.83
C TYR A 148 3.40 -3.60 -8.73
N THR A 149 3.58 -3.24 -10.00
CA THR A 149 4.43 -3.98 -10.94
C THR A 149 5.77 -3.24 -11.09
N PRO A 150 6.89 -3.83 -10.64
CA PRO A 150 8.20 -3.21 -10.84
C PRO A 150 8.45 -2.96 -12.32
N ALA A 151 8.99 -1.78 -12.66
CA ALA A 151 9.42 -1.53 -14.02
C ALA A 151 10.42 -2.62 -14.45
N PRO A 152 10.31 -3.16 -15.69
CA PRO A 152 11.28 -4.11 -16.20
C PRO A 152 12.67 -3.49 -16.10
N VAL A 153 13.60 -4.17 -15.41
CA VAL A 153 14.99 -3.71 -15.37
C VAL A 153 15.55 -3.88 -16.77
N ALA A 154 15.79 -2.75 -17.46
CA ALA A 154 16.44 -2.77 -18.75
C ALA A 154 17.84 -3.36 -18.60
N VAL A 155 18.06 -4.55 -19.15
CA VAL A 155 19.40 -5.15 -19.19
C VAL A 155 20.29 -4.21 -20.02
N PRO A 156 21.42 -3.71 -19.48
CA PRO A 156 22.29 -2.82 -20.23
C PRO A 156 22.66 -3.44 -21.58
N LEU A 157 22.64 -2.63 -22.65
CA LEU A 157 22.87 -3.12 -24.01
C LEU A 157 24.22 -3.85 -24.15
N LYS A 158 25.23 -3.40 -23.40
CA LYS A 158 26.54 -4.07 -23.28
C LYS A 158 26.44 -5.49 -22.70
N THR A 159 25.59 -5.69 -21.70
CA THR A 159 25.35 -7.01 -21.10
C THR A 159 24.63 -7.93 -22.10
N GLN A 160 23.63 -7.40 -22.81
CA GLN A 160 22.95 -8.16 -23.88
C GLN A 160 23.94 -8.57 -24.99
N ALA A 161 24.86 -7.67 -25.37
CA ALA A 161 25.89 -7.95 -26.36
C ALA A 161 26.90 -9.01 -25.89
N ALA A 162 27.29 -9.00 -24.62
CA ALA A 162 28.13 -10.05 -24.05
C ALA A 162 27.45 -11.43 -24.11
N THR A 163 26.14 -11.50 -23.82
CA THR A 163 25.35 -12.73 -24.00
C THR A 163 25.30 -13.16 -25.47
N ALA A 164 25.10 -12.23 -26.39
CA ALA A 164 25.13 -12.51 -27.83
C ALA A 164 26.50 -13.00 -28.33
N GLN A 165 27.61 -12.51 -27.76
CA GLN A 165 28.97 -12.98 -28.08
C GLN A 165 29.16 -14.46 -27.75
N ALA A 166 28.61 -14.94 -26.63
CA ALA A 166 28.68 -16.36 -26.28
C ALA A 166 27.99 -17.25 -27.34
N TRP A 167 26.81 -16.82 -27.82
CA TRP A 167 26.12 -17.50 -28.92
C TRP A 167 26.89 -17.43 -30.24
N ILE A 168 27.44 -16.27 -30.60
CA ILE A 168 28.29 -16.10 -31.78
C ILE A 168 29.46 -17.10 -31.75
N GLN A 169 30.12 -17.26 -30.59
CA GLN A 169 31.24 -18.18 -30.44
C GLN A 169 30.81 -19.64 -30.65
N GLN A 170 29.62 -20.02 -30.19
CA GLN A 170 29.06 -21.35 -30.44
C GLN A 170 28.83 -21.60 -31.94
N GLN A 171 28.25 -20.62 -32.65
CA GLN A 171 28.04 -20.72 -34.10
C GLN A 171 29.36 -20.78 -34.87
N ALA A 172 30.37 -20.02 -34.42
CA ALA A 172 31.69 -20.01 -35.05
C ALA A 172 32.38 -21.38 -34.94
N ASN A 173 32.25 -22.04 -33.79
CA ASN A 173 32.78 -23.39 -33.58
C ASN A 173 32.07 -24.42 -34.48
N LEU A 174 30.74 -24.31 -34.65
CA LEU A 174 29.97 -25.18 -35.53
C LEU A 174 30.38 -25.00 -37.01
N ALA A 175 30.45 -23.75 -37.47
CA ALA A 175 30.88 -23.41 -38.82
C ALA A 175 32.26 -24.01 -39.13
N ALA A 176 33.22 -23.83 -38.21
CA ALA A 176 34.57 -24.39 -38.34
C ALA A 176 34.57 -25.93 -38.41
N ALA A 177 33.75 -26.61 -37.61
CA ALA A 177 33.63 -28.06 -37.63
C ALA A 177 33.00 -28.60 -38.93
N MET A 178 32.11 -27.83 -39.55
CA MET A 178 31.42 -28.18 -40.80
C MET A 178 32.17 -27.75 -42.06
N GLY A 179 33.23 -26.95 -41.93
CA GLY A 179 33.94 -26.35 -43.07
C GLY A 179 33.15 -25.23 -43.76
N GLU A 180 32.15 -24.67 -43.08
CA GLU A 180 31.31 -23.58 -43.58
C GLU A 180 31.83 -22.22 -43.11
N ALA A 181 31.41 -21.15 -43.79
CA ALA A 181 31.74 -19.78 -43.43
C ALA A 181 30.48 -19.01 -43.00
N PHE A 182 30.67 -17.98 -42.16
CA PHE A 182 29.60 -17.05 -41.85
C PHE A 182 29.15 -16.27 -43.09
N THR A 183 27.84 -16.10 -43.24
CA THR A 183 27.21 -15.22 -44.23
C THR A 183 27.64 -13.76 -44.04
N ALA A 184 27.39 -12.92 -45.05
CA ALA A 184 27.66 -11.48 -44.95
C ALA A 184 26.87 -10.84 -43.80
N ASP A 185 25.61 -11.25 -43.63
CA ASP A 185 24.72 -10.74 -42.59
C ASP A 185 25.18 -11.17 -41.20
N MET A 186 25.63 -12.42 -41.04
CA MET A 186 26.22 -12.87 -39.78
C MET A 186 27.51 -12.12 -39.46
N LYS A 187 28.37 -11.84 -40.44
CA LYS A 187 29.57 -11.00 -40.24
C LYS A 187 29.20 -9.57 -39.81
N ALA A 188 28.15 -8.98 -40.38
CA ALA A 188 27.65 -7.67 -39.98
C ALA A 188 27.11 -7.66 -38.55
N TYR A 189 26.31 -8.67 -38.21
CA TYR A 189 25.80 -8.89 -36.85
C TYR A 189 26.93 -9.03 -35.82
N VAL A 190 27.94 -9.86 -36.09
CA VAL A 190 29.10 -10.05 -35.20
C VAL A 190 29.86 -8.74 -34.96
N LYS A 191 30.08 -7.95 -36.02
CA LYS A 191 30.76 -6.64 -35.90
C LYS A 191 29.96 -5.67 -35.03
N ALA A 192 28.65 -5.59 -35.24
CA ALA A 192 27.77 -4.71 -34.47
C ALA A 192 27.72 -5.14 -32.99
N VAL A 193 27.55 -6.43 -32.71
CA VAL A 193 27.57 -6.96 -31.34
C VAL A 193 28.92 -6.68 -30.65
N ASN A 194 30.04 -6.85 -31.35
CA ASN A 194 31.37 -6.55 -30.79
C ASN A 194 31.57 -5.04 -30.52
N ALA A 195 31.08 -4.17 -31.41
CA ALA A 195 31.16 -2.72 -31.21
C ALA A 195 30.36 -2.29 -29.97
N ILE A 196 29.17 -2.86 -29.78
CA ILE A 196 28.33 -2.63 -28.60
C ILE A 196 28.99 -3.20 -27.33
N ALA A 197 29.45 -4.45 -27.37
CA ALA A 197 30.06 -5.13 -26.21
C ALA A 197 31.36 -4.45 -25.75
N SER A 198 32.15 -3.90 -26.67
CA SER A 198 33.38 -3.15 -26.35
C SER A 198 33.11 -1.72 -25.88
N GLY A 199 31.90 -1.19 -26.13
CA GLY A 199 31.56 0.22 -25.88
C GLY A 199 32.03 1.17 -26.97
N ALA A 200 32.47 0.65 -28.13
CA ALA A 200 32.79 1.47 -29.30
C ALA A 200 31.53 2.05 -29.97
N ASP A 201 30.39 1.35 -29.86
CA ASP A 201 29.10 1.87 -30.28
C ASP A 201 28.37 2.51 -29.09
N THR A 202 28.27 3.83 -29.12
CA THR A 202 27.56 4.65 -28.13
C THR A 202 26.23 5.18 -28.64
N THR A 203 25.80 4.77 -29.84
CA THR A 203 24.62 5.32 -30.54
C THR A 203 23.47 4.33 -30.60
N SER A 204 23.76 3.03 -30.62
CA SER A 204 22.73 1.99 -30.63
C SER A 204 21.90 1.98 -29.34
N THR A 205 20.59 1.89 -29.51
CA THR A 205 19.61 1.77 -28.40
C THR A 205 19.08 0.34 -28.23
N ALA A 206 19.41 -0.56 -29.16
CA ALA A 206 19.00 -1.96 -29.16
C ALA A 206 20.06 -2.83 -29.84
N LEU A 207 20.00 -4.14 -29.59
CA LEU A 207 20.87 -5.12 -30.25
C LEU A 207 20.32 -5.37 -31.67
N PRO A 208 21.17 -5.50 -32.70
CA PRO A 208 20.70 -5.87 -34.04
C PRO A 208 19.96 -7.22 -34.00
N ALA A 209 18.99 -7.41 -34.90
CA ALA A 209 18.32 -8.70 -35.01
C ALA A 209 19.32 -9.79 -35.44
N GLN A 210 19.18 -10.99 -34.88
CA GLN A 210 19.95 -12.14 -35.34
C GLN A 210 19.53 -12.49 -36.78
N PRO A 211 20.50 -12.74 -37.68
CA PRO A 211 20.19 -13.16 -39.05
C PRO A 211 19.57 -14.55 -39.06
N ALA A 212 18.61 -14.78 -39.96
CA ALA A 212 17.98 -16.09 -40.13
C ALA A 212 18.96 -17.11 -40.75
N ASP A 213 19.75 -16.67 -41.73
CA ASP A 213 20.74 -17.50 -42.42
C ASP A 213 22.15 -17.16 -41.94
N ILE A 214 22.74 -18.09 -41.18
CA ILE A 214 23.96 -17.85 -40.41
C ILE A 214 25.20 -18.35 -41.18
N LEU A 215 25.07 -19.45 -41.92
CA LEU A 215 26.16 -20.17 -42.57
C LEU A 215 25.98 -20.21 -44.10
N THR A 216 27.11 -20.24 -44.80
CA THR A 216 27.20 -20.51 -46.24
C THR A 216 28.30 -21.55 -46.46
N SER A 217 28.06 -22.43 -47.44
CA SER A 217 29.03 -23.38 -47.95
C SER A 217 30.09 -22.73 -48.84
#